data_AF-A0A961MK44-F1
#
_entry.id   AF-A0A961MK44-F1
#
_cell.length_a   1.000
_cell.length_b   1.000
_cell.length_c   1.000
_cell.angle_alpha   90.00
_cell.angle_beta   90.00
_cell.angle_gamma   90.00
#
_symmetry.space_group_name_H-M   'P 1'
#
loop_
_entity.id
_entity.type
_entity.pdbx_description
1 polymer ?
#
loop_
_entity_poly.entity_id
_entity_poly.type
_entity_poly.pdbx_seq_one_letter_code
_entity_poly.pdbx_strand_id
1 'polypeptide(L)'
;MGINSEHPDTRYAEMPVFDWLERADRTTLAEYVAGLPAGGADPESPAGMLFEENCAACHGEGGEGGLLNGAPSLTDASVIYGQDATTVEQTLRHGRMGVMPYWSDRLSAAEINLLALYVSRFASGAEEAAP
;
A
#
# COMPACT_ATOMS: atom_id res chain seq x y z
N MET A 1 21.57 0.35 15.34
CA MET A 1 20.53 1.13 14.64
C MET A 1 20.12 0.35 13.39
N GLY A 2 19.05 -0.45 13.50
CA GLY A 2 18.58 -1.38 12.46
C GLY A 2 17.44 -0.81 11.62
N ILE A 3 16.64 -1.68 11.00
CA ILE A 3 15.40 -1.27 10.30
C ILE A 3 14.33 -0.72 11.26
N ASN A 4 14.45 -1.03 12.55
CA ASN A 4 13.59 -0.47 13.60
C ASN A 4 14.27 0.79 14.16
N SER A 5 13.75 1.97 13.82
CA SER A 5 14.13 3.25 14.39
C SER A 5 12.98 3.73 15.29
N GLU A 6 13.29 4.33 16.44
CA GLU A 6 12.31 4.95 17.35
C GLU A 6 12.25 6.48 17.15
N HIS A 7 12.92 7.00 16.13
CA HIS A 7 12.97 8.44 15.87
C HIS A 7 11.58 8.96 15.48
N PRO A 8 11.11 10.13 15.98
CA PRO A 8 9.76 10.65 15.71
C PRO A 8 9.47 10.90 14.23
N ASP A 9 10.50 11.16 13.42
CA ASP A 9 10.37 11.34 11.97
C ASP A 9 10.43 10.02 11.17
N THR A 10 10.52 8.86 11.83
CA THR A 10 10.39 7.56 11.16
C THR A 10 9.00 7.45 10.55
N ARG A 11 8.93 7.01 9.28
CA ARG A 11 7.66 6.83 8.59
C ARG A 11 7.26 5.36 8.64
N TYR A 12 6.01 5.13 9.03
CA TYR A 12 5.39 3.82 9.11
C TYR A 12 4.23 3.76 8.12
N ALA A 13 4.08 2.61 7.47
CA ALA A 13 2.89 2.25 6.73
C ALA A 13 2.27 1.05 7.45
N GLU A 14 1.14 1.28 8.11
CA GLU A 14 0.45 0.27 8.92
C GLU A 14 -0.89 -0.05 8.28
N MET A 15 -1.03 -1.30 7.83
CA MET A 15 -2.31 -1.87 7.45
C MET A 15 -2.77 -2.76 8.61
N PRO A 16 -3.94 -2.48 9.21
CA PRO A 16 -4.45 -3.25 10.33
C PRO A 16 -4.80 -4.68 9.92
N VAL A 17 -4.90 -5.55 10.92
CA VAL A 17 -5.53 -6.88 10.77
C VAL A 17 -7.04 -6.69 10.73
N PHE A 18 -7.75 -7.42 9.88
CA PHE A 18 -9.22 -7.41 9.78
C PHE A 18 -9.78 -8.72 10.34
N ASP A 19 -9.38 -9.08 11.56
CA ASP A 19 -9.78 -10.32 12.22
C ASP A 19 -11.25 -10.32 12.67
N TRP A 20 -11.85 -9.13 12.84
CA TRP A 20 -13.27 -8.95 13.14
C TRP A 20 -14.21 -9.22 11.96
N LEU A 21 -13.70 -9.16 10.72
CA LEU A 21 -14.49 -9.52 9.54
C LEU A 21 -14.67 -11.03 9.46
N GLU A 22 -15.84 -11.47 9.00
CA GLU A 22 -16.06 -12.88 8.74
C GLU A 22 -15.09 -13.38 7.66
N ARG A 23 -14.81 -14.69 7.69
CA ARG A 23 -13.92 -15.28 6.69
C ARG A 23 -14.43 -15.08 5.27
N ALA A 24 -15.74 -15.22 5.07
CA ALA A 24 -16.37 -15.04 3.77
C ALA A 24 -16.16 -13.59 3.26
N ASP A 25 -16.42 -12.61 4.12
CA ASP A 25 -16.24 -11.18 3.78
C ASP A 25 -14.80 -10.86 3.41
N ARG A 26 -13.81 -11.38 4.16
CA ARG A 26 -12.39 -11.21 3.79
C ARG A 26 -12.05 -11.82 2.43
N THR A 27 -12.58 -12.99 2.11
CA THR A 27 -12.34 -13.63 0.81
C THR A 27 -12.98 -12.80 -0.31
N THR A 28 -14.21 -12.34 -0.13
CA THR A 28 -14.91 -11.48 -1.09
C THR A 28 -14.22 -10.13 -1.28
N LEU A 29 -13.75 -9.48 -0.20
CA LEU A 29 -12.94 -8.27 -0.28
C LEU A 29 -11.61 -8.51 -1.01
N ALA A 30 -10.97 -9.65 -0.77
CA ALA A 30 -9.72 -9.98 -1.42
C ALA A 30 -9.88 -10.16 -2.94
N GLU A 31 -10.97 -10.77 -3.38
CA GLU A 31 -11.33 -10.88 -4.79
C GLU A 31 -11.64 -9.51 -5.41
N TYR A 32 -12.40 -8.66 -4.70
CA TYR A 32 -12.71 -7.31 -5.13
C TYR A 32 -11.44 -6.48 -5.34
N VAL A 33 -10.54 -6.45 -4.34
CA VAL A 33 -9.28 -5.71 -4.43
C VAL A 33 -8.37 -6.26 -5.53
N ALA A 34 -8.31 -7.58 -5.71
CA ALA A 34 -7.54 -8.19 -6.79
C ALA A 34 -8.06 -7.83 -8.19
N GLY A 35 -9.34 -7.47 -8.31
CA GLY A 35 -9.98 -7.03 -9.55
C GLY A 35 -9.83 -5.55 -9.88
N LEU A 36 -9.45 -4.70 -8.91
CA LEU A 36 -9.32 -3.25 -9.08
C LEU A 36 -8.37 -2.84 -10.23
N PRO A 37 -7.17 -3.44 -10.40
CA PRO A 37 -6.26 -3.04 -11.48
C PRO A 37 -6.83 -3.29 -12.89
N ALA A 38 -7.73 -4.26 -13.02
CA ALA A 38 -8.39 -4.56 -14.29
C ALA A 38 -9.66 -3.72 -14.52
N GLY A 39 -10.04 -2.86 -13.57
CA GLY A 39 -11.31 -2.12 -13.59
C GLY A 39 -12.54 -3.04 -13.49
N GLY A 40 -12.35 -4.29 -13.04
CA GLY A 40 -13.40 -5.31 -13.00
C GLY A 40 -14.20 -5.34 -11.69
N ALA A 41 -13.90 -4.45 -10.76
CA ALA A 41 -14.54 -4.34 -9.46
C ALA A 41 -15.79 -3.46 -9.54
N ASP A 42 -16.95 -4.02 -9.21
CA ASP A 42 -18.23 -3.31 -9.16
C ASP A 42 -18.44 -2.64 -7.79
N PRO A 43 -18.35 -1.31 -7.67
CA PRO A 43 -18.48 -0.61 -6.39
C PRO A 43 -19.85 -0.78 -5.74
N GLU A 44 -20.90 -1.07 -6.53
CA GLU A 44 -22.26 -1.26 -6.01
C GLU A 44 -22.50 -2.70 -5.52
N SER A 45 -21.52 -3.59 -5.69
CA SER A 45 -21.60 -4.96 -5.19
C SER A 45 -21.52 -5.01 -3.66
N PRO A 46 -21.95 -6.11 -3.00
CA PRO A 46 -21.71 -6.30 -1.58
C PRO A 46 -20.24 -6.15 -1.17
N ALA A 47 -19.31 -6.54 -2.05
CA ALA A 47 -17.88 -6.39 -1.82
C ALA A 47 -17.44 -4.91 -1.89
N GLY A 48 -18.03 -4.13 -2.81
CA GLY A 48 -17.78 -2.71 -2.93
C GLY A 48 -18.25 -1.93 -1.71
N MET A 49 -19.44 -2.23 -1.19
CA MET A 49 -19.93 -1.64 0.06
C MET A 49 -19.01 -1.98 1.25
N LEU A 50 -18.57 -3.24 1.36
CA LEU A 50 -17.60 -3.64 2.38
C LEU A 50 -16.27 -2.88 2.26
N PHE A 51 -15.81 -2.63 1.04
CA PHE A 51 -14.60 -1.86 0.77
C PHE A 51 -14.78 -0.38 1.15
N GLU A 52 -15.91 0.22 0.82
CA GLU A 52 -16.24 1.59 1.21
C GLU A 52 -16.22 1.76 2.74
N GLU A 53 -16.85 0.83 3.46
CA GLU A 53 -16.96 0.87 4.92
C GLU A 53 -15.62 0.67 5.64
N ASN A 54 -14.70 -0.13 5.08
CA ASN A 54 -13.52 -0.61 5.81
C ASN A 54 -12.18 -0.17 5.22
N CYS A 55 -12.12 0.19 3.94
CA CYS A 55 -10.88 0.37 3.19
C CYS A 55 -10.72 1.77 2.61
N ALA A 56 -11.81 2.39 2.15
CA ALA A 56 -11.78 3.65 1.42
C ALA A 56 -11.18 4.82 2.23
N ALA A 57 -11.33 4.81 3.56
CA ALA A 57 -10.74 5.84 4.43
C ALA A 57 -9.20 5.93 4.31
N CYS A 58 -8.53 4.84 3.93
CA CYS A 58 -7.09 4.81 3.73
C CYS A 58 -6.70 4.70 2.25
N HIS A 59 -7.43 3.88 1.49
CA HIS A 59 -7.10 3.56 0.09
C HIS A 59 -7.86 4.38 -0.94
N GLY A 60 -8.73 5.30 -0.54
CA GLY A 60 -9.61 6.05 -1.45
C GLY A 60 -10.80 5.22 -1.92
N GLU A 61 -11.85 5.88 -2.40
CA GLU A 61 -13.11 5.23 -2.81
C GLU A 61 -12.89 4.28 -4.00
N GLY A 62 -12.01 4.67 -4.93
CA GLY A 62 -11.62 3.87 -6.09
C GLY A 62 -10.39 3.00 -5.87
N GLY A 63 -9.81 3.01 -4.67
CA GLY A 63 -8.55 2.33 -4.40
C GLY A 63 -7.30 3.07 -4.91
N GLU A 64 -7.38 4.36 -5.22
CA GLU A 64 -6.25 5.16 -5.72
C GLU A 64 -5.09 5.36 -4.72
N GLY A 65 -5.29 5.02 -3.44
CA GLY A 65 -4.31 5.15 -2.38
C GLY A 65 -4.22 6.57 -1.79
N GLY A 66 -3.29 6.75 -0.85
CA GLY A 66 -3.19 8.02 -0.12
C GLY A 66 -1.82 8.25 0.52
N LEU A 67 -1.16 9.33 0.10
CA LEU A 67 0.17 9.72 0.61
C LEU A 67 0.17 10.04 2.12
N LEU A 68 -0.95 10.55 2.65
CA LEU A 68 -1.05 10.94 4.06
C LEU A 68 -0.89 9.75 5.01
N ASN A 69 -1.41 8.58 4.62
CA ASN A 69 -1.41 7.36 5.44
C ASN A 69 -0.38 6.34 4.93
N GLY A 70 0.33 6.63 3.83
CA GLY A 70 1.24 5.69 3.18
C GLY A 70 0.54 4.49 2.55
N ALA A 71 -0.78 4.59 2.35
CA ALA A 71 -1.58 3.53 1.76
C ALA A 71 -1.29 3.46 0.25
N PRO A 72 -0.85 2.30 -0.27
CA PRO A 72 -0.58 2.16 -1.69
C PRO A 72 -1.85 2.26 -2.52
N SER A 73 -1.69 2.66 -3.78
CA SER A 73 -2.70 2.45 -4.81
C SER A 73 -2.97 0.96 -4.99
N LEU A 74 -4.25 0.60 -4.99
CA LEU A 74 -4.78 -0.73 -5.27
C LEU A 74 -5.26 -0.84 -6.73
N THR A 75 -5.21 0.24 -7.51
CA THR A 75 -5.45 0.19 -8.96
C THR A 75 -4.17 -0.06 -9.74
N ASP A 76 -3.00 0.16 -9.13
CA ASP A 76 -1.71 -0.14 -9.74
C ASP A 76 -1.35 -1.62 -9.56
N ALA A 77 -0.85 -2.25 -10.63
CA ALA A 77 -0.40 -3.64 -10.60
C ALA A 77 0.92 -3.84 -9.83
N SER A 78 1.62 -2.75 -9.50
CA SER A 78 2.97 -2.73 -8.92
C SER A 78 2.97 -2.55 -7.39
N VAL A 79 2.25 -3.41 -6.67
CA VAL A 79 2.29 -3.47 -5.20
C VAL A 79 3.42 -4.36 -4.67
N ILE A 80 4.06 -3.95 -3.56
CA ILE A 80 5.26 -4.63 -3.02
C ILE A 80 5.02 -6.02 -2.43
N TYR A 81 3.78 -6.35 -2.07
CA TYR A 81 3.42 -7.62 -1.46
C TYR A 81 2.74 -8.60 -2.42
N GLY A 82 2.30 -8.14 -3.59
CA GLY A 82 1.43 -8.87 -4.52
C GLY A 82 -0.06 -8.49 -4.35
N GLN A 83 -0.85 -8.74 -5.40
CA GLN A 83 -2.25 -8.30 -5.51
C GLN A 83 -3.22 -9.41 -5.93
N ASP A 84 -2.76 -10.66 -6.02
CA ASP A 84 -3.66 -11.78 -6.21
C ASP A 84 -4.54 -11.99 -4.97
N ALA A 85 -5.73 -12.54 -5.15
CA ALA A 85 -6.71 -12.70 -4.07
C ALA A 85 -6.16 -13.49 -2.86
N THR A 86 -5.26 -14.45 -3.08
CA THR A 86 -4.67 -15.22 -1.96
C THR A 86 -3.77 -14.31 -1.13
N THR A 87 -2.90 -13.54 -1.79
CA THR A 87 -2.02 -12.57 -1.13
C THR A 87 -2.77 -11.45 -0.43
N VAL A 88 -3.85 -10.96 -1.02
CA VAL A 88 -4.71 -9.95 -0.39
C VAL A 88 -5.40 -10.54 0.84
N GLU A 89 -5.92 -11.77 0.80
CA GLU A 89 -6.50 -12.42 1.98
C GLU A 89 -5.46 -12.58 3.10
N GLN A 90 -4.21 -12.94 2.77
CA GLN A 90 -3.14 -13.01 3.76
C GLN A 90 -2.84 -11.64 4.39
N THR A 91 -2.91 -10.59 3.59
CA THR A 91 -2.72 -9.20 4.04
C THR A 91 -3.86 -8.77 4.97
N LEU A 92 -5.12 -9.04 4.63
CA LEU A 92 -6.27 -8.77 5.51
C LEU A 92 -6.19 -9.54 6.83
N ARG A 93 -5.64 -10.77 6.82
CA ARG A 93 -5.51 -11.60 8.03
C ARG A 93 -4.38 -11.18 8.96
N HIS A 94 -3.24 -10.79 8.40
CA HIS A 94 -2.02 -10.59 9.18
C HIS A 94 -1.58 -9.12 9.26
N GLY A 95 -2.27 -8.24 8.55
CA GLY A 95 -1.86 -6.85 8.40
C GLY A 95 -0.54 -6.72 7.64
N ARG A 96 -0.07 -5.49 7.50
CA ARG A 96 1.26 -5.16 6.97
C ARG A 96 1.85 -4.01 7.77
N MET A 97 3.15 -4.07 8.00
CA MET A 97 3.88 -3.02 8.70
C MET A 97 5.18 -2.75 7.94
N GLY A 98 5.19 -1.68 7.16
CA GLY A 98 6.37 -1.16 6.49
C GLY A 98 7.02 -0.06 7.33
N VAL A 99 8.35 -0.06 7.38
CA VAL A 99 9.12 0.98 8.07
C VAL A 99 10.10 1.59 7.07
N MET A 100 10.02 2.91 6.90
CA MET A 100 11.08 3.70 6.27
C MET A 100 11.84 4.44 7.37
N PRO A 101 13.04 3.97 7.75
CA PRO A 101 13.79 4.53 8.87
C PRO A 101 14.15 6.00 8.67
N TYR A 102 14.35 6.70 9.77
CA TYR A 102 15.02 7.99 9.76
C TYR A 102 16.51 7.82 9.41
N TRP A 103 17.00 8.62 8.46
CA TRP A 103 18.36 8.46 7.90
C TRP A 103 19.38 9.51 8.36
N SER A 104 18.97 10.66 8.90
CA SER A 104 19.91 11.77 9.20
C SER A 104 20.93 11.47 10.30
N ASP A 105 20.66 10.48 11.15
CA ASP A 105 21.64 10.01 12.14
C ASP A 105 22.73 9.11 11.54
N ARG A 106 22.55 8.66 10.29
CA ARG A 106 23.43 7.70 9.61
C ARG A 106 24.08 8.27 8.35
N LEU A 107 23.41 9.22 7.71
CA LEU A 107 23.82 9.84 6.47
C LEU A 107 23.79 11.36 6.65
N SER A 108 24.80 12.03 6.11
CA SER A 108 24.81 13.49 6.02
C SER A 108 23.70 13.98 5.08
N ALA A 109 23.32 15.25 5.22
CA ALA A 109 22.34 15.87 4.32
C ALA A 109 22.77 15.80 2.84
N ALA A 110 24.08 15.90 2.55
CA ALA A 110 24.60 15.76 1.19
C ALA A 110 24.38 14.33 0.64
N GLU A 111 24.65 13.30 1.45
CA GLU A 111 24.43 11.89 1.07
C GLU A 111 22.93 11.58 0.90
N ILE A 112 22.07 12.10 1.77
CA ILE A 112 20.61 11.96 1.65
C ILE A 112 20.12 12.59 0.34
N ASN A 113 20.58 13.80 0.01
CA ASN A 113 20.20 14.48 -1.23
C ASN A 113 20.71 13.71 -2.46
N LEU A 114 21.95 13.21 -2.45
CA LEU A 114 22.49 12.40 -3.53
C LEU A 114 21.71 11.09 -3.71
N LEU A 115 21.33 10.43 -2.61
CA LEU A 115 20.53 9.21 -2.65
C LEU A 115 19.12 9.48 -3.16
N ALA A 116 18.49 10.59 -2.76
CA ALA A 116 17.18 10.99 -3.25
C ALA A 116 17.19 11.23 -4.77
N LEU A 117 18.21 11.93 -5.28
CA LEU A 117 18.41 12.12 -6.73
C LEU A 117 18.67 10.78 -7.46
N TYR A 118 19.40 9.87 -6.83
CA TYR A 118 19.64 8.54 -7.37
C TYR A 118 18.36 7.71 -7.45
N VAL A 119 17.50 7.76 -6.42
CA VAL A 119 16.22 7.04 -6.42
C VAL A 119 15.23 7.66 -7.41
N SER A 120 15.18 9.00 -7.51
CA SER A 120 14.24 9.68 -8.40
C SER A 120 14.46 9.34 -9.88
N ARG A 121 15.69 8.98 -10.27
CA ARG A 121 15.99 8.56 -11.66
C ARG A 121 15.27 7.26 -12.07
N PHE A 122 14.93 6.41 -11.10
CA PHE A 122 14.18 5.17 -11.36
C PHE A 122 12.68 5.44 -11.50
N ALA A 123 12.18 6.49 -10.85
CA ALA A 123 10.80 6.94 -11.04
C ALA A 123 10.61 7.53 -12.45
N SER A 124 11.54 8.38 -12.91
CA SER A 124 11.46 8.98 -14.26
C SER A 124 11.67 7.99 -15.41
N GLY A 125 12.28 6.83 -15.16
CA GLY A 125 12.43 5.77 -16.16
C GLY A 125 11.16 4.94 -16.38
N ALA A 126 10.14 5.07 -15.52
CA ALA A 126 8.87 4.38 -15.67
C ALA A 126 7.90 5.10 -16.63
N GLU A 127 8.04 6.43 -16.80
CA GLU A 127 7.21 7.23 -17.73
C GLU A 127 7.63 7.10 -19.21
N GLU A 128 8.87 6.72 -19.52
CA GLU A 128 9.34 6.49 -20.90
C GLU A 128 8.98 5.10 -21.47
N ALA A 129 8.37 4.22 -20.65
CA ALA A 129 8.06 2.83 -21.01
C ALA A 129 6.55 2.53 -21.13
N ALA A 130 5.70 3.55 -21.29
CA ALA A 130 4.31 3.37 -21.68
C ALA A 130 4.18 3.41 -23.22
N PRO A 131 3.78 2.32 -23.89
CA PRO A 131 3.47 2.32 -25.32
C PRO A 131 2.18 3.09 -25.66
#